data_AF-T0ZHS8-F1
#
_entry.id   AF-T0ZHS8-F1
#
_cell.length_a   1.000
_cell.length_b   1.000
_cell.length_c   1.000
_cell.angle_alpha   90.00
_cell.angle_beta   90.00
_cell.angle_gamma   90.00
#
_symmetry.space_group_name_H-M   'P 1'
#
loop_
_entity.id
_entity.type
_entity.pdbx_description
1 polymer ?
#
loop_
_entity_poly.entity_id
_entity_poly.type
_entity_poly.pdbx_seq_one_letter_code
_entity_poly.pdbx_strand_id
1 'polypeptide(L)' 'GLIMGLRHRRHPIGSVQFHPESYLTPDGPRMLRNFLDGGRA' A
#
# COMPACT_ATOMS: atom_id res chain seq x y z
N GLY A 1 19.21 -5.07 1.38
CA GLY A 1 17.76 -5.20 1.66
C GLY A 1 17.00 -5.01 0.37
N LEU A 2 15.81 -5.63 0.25
CA LEU A 2 14.93 -5.47 -0.92
C LEU A 2 13.95 -4.31 -0.69
N ILE A 3 13.71 -3.50 -1.70
CA ILE A 3 12.72 -2.43 -1.66
C ILE A 3 11.33 -3.06 -1.83
N MET A 4 10.47 -2.92 -0.82
CA MET A 4 9.13 -3.53 -0.81
C MET A 4 8.00 -2.53 -1.08
N GLY A 5 8.30 -1.23 -1.14
CA GLY A 5 7.34 -0.19 -1.43
C GLY A 5 7.98 1.18 -1.60
N LEU A 6 7.25 2.09 -2.24
CA LEU A 6 7.68 3.45 -2.54
C LEU A 6 6.56 4.44 -2.19
N ARG A 7 6.93 5.68 -1.87
CA ARG A 7 6.00 6.80 -1.73
C ARG A 7 6.57 8.04 -2.38
N HIS A 8 5.76 8.69 -3.22
CA HIS A 8 6.14 9.97 -3.81
C HIS A 8 6.19 11.05 -2.72
N ARG A 9 7.22 11.92 -2.75
CA ARG A 9 7.42 12.94 -1.70
C ARG A 9 6.37 14.05 -1.70
N ARG A 10 5.82 14.39 -2.86
CA ARG A 10 4.93 15.55 -3.06
C ARG A 10 3.51 15.20 -3.49
N HIS A 11 3.29 13.96 -3.91
CA HIS A 11 2.00 13.51 -4.45
C HIS A 11 1.50 12.34 -3.62
N PRO A 12 0.18 12.16 -3.45
CA PRO A 12 -0.40 11.08 -2.66
C PRO A 12 -0.37 9.76 -3.45
N ILE A 13 0.82 9.36 -3.90
CA ILE A 13 1.05 8.17 -4.71
C ILE A 13 2.01 7.27 -3.95
N GLY A 14 1.61 6.02 -3.73
CA GLY A 14 2.45 4.99 -3.14
C GLY A 14 2.27 3.67 -3.88
N SER A 15 3.27 2.80 -3.77
CA SER A 15 3.25 1.46 -4.34
C SER A 15 3.84 0.43 -3.37
N VAL A 16 3.46 -0.82 -3.55
CA VAL A 16 4.02 -1.99 -2.89
C VAL A 16 4.42 -3.01 -3.94
N GLN A 17 5.43 -3.83 -3.66
CA GLN A 17 5.92 -4.83 -4.60
C GLN A 17 5.03 -6.09 -4.68
N PHE A 18 4.21 -6.31 -3.66
CA PHE A 18 3.31 -7.46 -3.56
C PHE A 18 1.87 -7.09 -3.90
N HIS A 19 1.00 -8.11 -3.89
CA HIS A 19 -0.42 -8.01 -4.22
C HIS A 19 -1.26 -7.92 -2.93
N PRO A 20 -1.60 -6.70 -2.44
CA PRO A 20 -2.48 -6.54 -1.27
C PRO A 20 -3.91 -7.05 -1.52
N GLU A 21 -4.30 -7.27 -2.78
CA GLU A 21 -5.57 -7.88 -3.16
C GLU A 21 -5.59 -9.41 -3.03
N SER A 22 -4.43 -10.06 -2.85
CA SER A 22 -4.35 -11.51 -2.76
C SER A 22 -4.91 -12.04 -1.44
N TYR A 23 -5.62 -13.18 -1.50
CA TYR A 23 -6.19 -13.86 -0.33
C TYR A 23 -5.14 -14.22 0.73
N LEU A 24 -3.91 -14.51 0.30
CA LEU A 24 -2.78 -14.87 1.17
C LEU A 24 -2.07 -13.65 1.77
N THR A 25 -2.61 -12.44 1.62
CA THR A 25 -2.10 -11.22 2.27
C THR A 25 -3.10 -10.79 3.35
N PRO A 26 -2.98 -11.25 4.62
CA PRO A 26 -3.99 -11.02 5.65
C PRO A 26 -4.29 -9.54 5.93
N ASP A 27 -3.26 -8.69 5.87
CA ASP A 27 -3.41 -7.23 6.03
C ASP A 27 -3.80 -6.50 4.74
N GLY A 28 -3.88 -7.21 3.62
CA GLY A 28 -4.22 -6.69 2.31
C GLY A 28 -5.47 -5.79 2.30
N PRO A 29 -6.62 -6.24 2.86
CA PRO A 29 -7.83 -5.42 2.95
C PRO A 29 -7.63 -4.11 3.71
N ARG A 30 -6.83 -4.11 4.79
CA ARG A 30 -6.50 -2.89 5.56
C ARG A 30 -5.65 -1.93 4.73
N MET A 31 -4.66 -2.46 3.99
CA MET A 31 -3.82 -1.64 3.12
C MET A 31 -4.62 -0.98 2.00
N LEU A 32 -5.53 -1.74 1.37
CA LEU A 32 -6.45 -1.20 0.36
C LEU A 32 -7.37 -0.13 0.95
N ARG A 33 -7.89 -0.34 2.16
CA ARG A 33 -8.71 0.67 2.85
C ARG A 33 -7.95 1.98 3.06
N ASN A 34 -6.71 1.89 3.57
CA ASN A 34 -5.86 3.06 3.78
C ASN A 34 -5.57 3.79 2.46
N PHE A 35 -5.39 3.07 1.36
CA PHE A 35 -5.19 3.66 0.04
C PHE A 35 -6.43 4.43 -0.43
N LEU A 36 -7.63 3.83 -0.29
CA LEU A 36 -8.89 4.44 -0.69
C LEU A 36 -9.30 5.63 0.19
N ASP A 37 -9.00 5.59 1.48
CA ASP A 37 -9.29 6.68 2.43
C ASP A 37 -8.32 7.88 2.29
N GLY A 38 -7.40 7.84 1.33
CA GLY A 38 -6.46 8.91 1.04
C GLY A 38 -5.25 8.94 1.97
N GLY A 39 -4.89 7.79 2.58
CA GLY A 39 -3.67 7.64 3.38
C GLY A 39 -3.64 8.52 4.63
N ARG A 40 -4.80 8.79 5.23
CA ARG A 40 -4.89 9.56 6.49
C ARG A 40 -4.41 8.69 7.66
N ALA A 41 -3.16 8.90 8.03
CA ALA A 41 -2.58 8.56 9.33
C ALA A 41 -1.88 9.81 9.88
#